data_AF-A0A7V1EIP5-F1
#
_entry.id   AF-A0A7V1EIP5-F1
#
_cell.length_a   1.000
_cell.length_b   1.000
_cell.length_c   1.000
_cell.angle_alpha   90.00
_cell.angle_beta   90.00
_cell.angle_gamma   90.00
#
_symmetry.space_group_name_H-M   'P 1'
#
loop_
_entity.id
_entity.type
_entity.pdbx_description
1 polymer ?
#
loop_
_entity_poly.entity_id
_entity_poly.type
_entity_poly.pdbx_seq_one_letter_code
_entity_poly.pdbx_strand_id
1 'polypeptide(L)'
;MKIIIPLIIVFCCGFYMLITFFIPAKFAQDSSQLLQVWYQGVTAFFVFIGIFNLIKINVDKIQRRLRDWQYSIILLFFLGVMLGAGFIGGRDSKIFLYFFENFQVPLGATMFSLLAFFVASASFRAFRAKTPEATLLLIAAVIVMIGRIPIGYLIWNKFPDLVEWIMQVPNTAAKRGILFGIDLGLISMALRVLLGIERSYMGGGER
;
A
#
# COMPACT_ATOMS: atom_id res chain seq x y z
N MET A 1 29.99 6.75 21.67
CA MET A 1 29.34 5.80 22.61
C MET A 1 27.82 5.95 22.69
N LYS A 2 27.23 7.16 22.70
CA LYS A 2 25.76 7.36 22.81
C LYS A 2 24.89 6.69 21.73
N ILE A 3 25.43 6.43 20.54
CA ILE A 3 24.71 5.81 19.40
C ILE A 3 24.97 4.29 19.31
N ILE A 4 26.07 3.81 19.90
CA ILE A 4 26.50 2.40 19.80
C ILE A 4 25.58 1.51 20.64
N ILE A 5 25.18 1.98 21.84
CA ILE A 5 24.30 1.22 22.73
C ILE A 5 22.93 0.98 22.08
N PRO A 6 22.20 2.01 21.56
CA PRO A 6 20.98 1.79 20.80
C PRO A 6 21.15 0.85 19.60
N LEU A 7 22.27 0.95 18.89
CA LEU A 7 22.52 0.11 17.72
C LEU A 7 22.69 -1.36 18.08
N ILE A 8 23.43 -1.66 19.14
CA ILE A 8 23.60 -3.02 19.64
C ILE A 8 22.25 -3.58 20.08
N ILE A 9 21.42 -2.78 20.75
CA ILE A 9 20.07 -3.21 21.16
C ILE A 9 19.23 -3.57 19.93
N VAL A 10 19.18 -2.70 18.91
CA VAL A 10 18.42 -2.95 17.68
C VAL A 10 18.93 -4.20 16.95
N PHE A 11 20.24 -4.35 16.84
CA PHE A 11 20.84 -5.53 16.21
C PHE A 11 20.47 -6.82 16.96
N CYS A 12 20.66 -6.85 18.29
CA CYS A 12 20.35 -8.02 19.12
C CYS A 12 18.85 -8.35 19.08
N CYS A 13 17.97 -7.35 19.21
CA CYS A 13 16.52 -7.56 19.16
C CYS A 13 16.07 -8.07 17.80
N GLY A 14 16.54 -7.46 16.70
CA GLY A 14 16.15 -7.90 15.37
C GLY A 14 16.72 -9.27 14.99
N PHE A 15 17.96 -9.56 15.39
CA PHE A 15 18.56 -10.88 15.20
C PHE A 15 17.82 -11.95 16.03
N TYR A 16 17.42 -11.63 17.25
CA TYR A 16 16.58 -12.49 18.08
C TYR A 16 15.24 -12.79 17.40
N MET A 17 14.53 -11.77 16.90
CA MET A 17 13.27 -11.95 16.15
C MET A 17 13.44 -12.84 14.92
N LEU A 18 14.56 -12.69 14.19
CA LEU A 18 14.87 -13.50 13.02
C LEU A 18 15.04 -14.97 13.43
N ILE A 19 15.82 -15.25 14.48
CA ILE A 19 16.04 -16.62 14.95
C ILE A 19 14.75 -17.27 15.44
N THR A 20 13.95 -16.58 16.27
CA THR A 20 12.73 -17.16 16.83
C THR A 20 11.67 -17.47 15.76
N PHE A 21 11.70 -16.75 14.64
CA PHE A 21 10.81 -17.01 13.51
C PHE A 21 11.08 -18.36 12.81
N PHE A 22 12.34 -18.78 12.68
CA PHE A 22 12.70 -20.00 11.94
C PHE A 22 12.75 -21.28 12.81
N ILE A 23 12.77 -21.16 14.14
CA ILE A 23 12.89 -22.30 15.05
C ILE A 23 11.50 -22.78 15.50
N PRO A 24 11.07 -24.03 15.20
CA PRO A 24 9.77 -24.57 15.61
C PRO A 24 9.80 -25.12 17.05
N ALA A 25 10.40 -24.39 17.99
CA ALA A 25 10.40 -24.74 19.41
C ALA A 25 9.31 -23.96 20.14
N LYS A 26 8.65 -24.56 21.13
CA LYS A 26 7.56 -23.91 21.89
C LYS A 26 7.98 -22.54 22.46
N PHE A 27 9.17 -22.45 23.05
CA PHE A 27 9.72 -21.19 23.57
C PHE A 27 9.89 -20.11 22.48
N ALA A 28 10.31 -20.50 21.27
CA ALA A 28 10.47 -19.58 20.15
C ALA A 28 9.12 -19.10 19.59
N GLN A 29 8.12 -19.98 19.57
CA GLN A 29 6.75 -19.64 19.18
C GLN A 29 6.10 -18.68 20.19
N ASP A 30 6.21 -18.98 21.49
CA ASP A 30 5.68 -18.12 22.56
C ASP A 30 6.30 -16.72 22.52
N SER A 31 7.63 -16.65 22.30
CA SER A 31 8.36 -15.38 22.18
C SER A 31 7.95 -14.60 20.92
N SER A 32 7.79 -15.29 19.78
CA SER A 32 7.38 -14.65 18.52
C SER A 32 5.95 -14.11 18.60
N GLN A 33 5.04 -14.83 19.25
CA GLN A 33 3.67 -14.36 19.49
C GLN A 33 3.67 -13.10 20.37
N LEU A 34 4.43 -13.10 21.46
CA LEU A 34 4.55 -11.93 22.33
C LEU A 34 5.07 -10.71 21.53
N LEU A 35 6.14 -10.90 20.76
CA LEU A 35 6.71 -9.86 19.91
C LEU A 35 5.72 -9.37 18.85
N GLN A 36 4.90 -10.26 18.29
CA GLN A 36 3.86 -9.89 17.33
C GLN A 36 2.77 -9.03 17.97
N VAL A 37 2.36 -9.33 19.22
CA VAL A 37 1.42 -8.49 19.98
C VAL A 37 2.01 -7.10 20.22
N TRP A 38 3.28 -7.02 20.63
CA TRP A 38 3.97 -5.73 20.79
C TRP A 38 4.06 -4.97 19.47
N TYR A 39 4.44 -5.64 18.38
CA TYR A 39 4.49 -5.05 17.05
C TYR A 39 3.12 -4.50 16.64
N GLN A 40 2.05 -5.28 16.79
CA GLN A 40 0.70 -4.85 16.45
C GLN A 40 0.26 -3.65 17.30
N GLY A 41 0.60 -3.63 18.59
CA GLY A 41 0.37 -2.48 19.47
C GLY A 41 1.09 -1.23 18.97
N VAL A 42 2.38 -1.34 18.63
CA VAL A 42 3.17 -0.24 18.06
C VAL A 42 2.61 0.24 16.72
N THR A 43 2.24 -0.66 15.82
CA THR A 43 1.59 -0.32 14.54
C THR A 43 0.29 0.43 14.74
N ALA A 44 -0.52 0.06 15.73
CA ALA A 44 -1.74 0.80 16.07
C ALA A 44 -1.41 2.25 16.49
N PHE A 45 -0.36 2.48 17.29
CA PHE A 45 0.11 3.83 17.62
C PHE A 45 0.59 4.62 16.39
N PHE A 46 1.27 3.98 15.44
CA PHE A 46 1.68 4.64 14.21
C PHE A 46 0.50 5.17 13.39
N VAL A 47 -0.67 4.50 13.41
CA VAL A 47 -1.89 5.00 12.77
C VAL A 47 -2.31 6.34 13.39
N PHE A 48 -2.28 6.46 14.72
CA PHE A 48 -2.58 7.72 15.40
C PHE A 48 -1.58 8.82 15.05
N ILE A 49 -0.29 8.50 15.01
CA ILE A 49 0.75 9.46 14.58
C ILE A 49 0.51 9.90 13.13
N GLY A 50 0.13 8.97 12.25
CA GLY A 50 -0.23 9.27 10.86
C GLY A 50 -1.42 10.21 10.75
N ILE A 51 -2.48 9.98 11.52
CA ILE A 51 -3.65 10.87 11.59
C ILE A 51 -3.24 12.25 12.13
N PHE A 52 -2.45 12.30 13.21
CA PHE A 52 -1.99 13.56 13.79
C PHE A 52 -1.14 14.35 12.80
N ASN A 53 -0.23 13.68 12.08
CA ASN A 53 0.59 14.31 11.04
C ASN A 53 -0.28 14.86 9.89
N LEU A 54 -1.26 14.07 9.44
CA LEU A 54 -2.23 14.50 8.42
C LEU A 54 -3.00 15.74 8.88
N ILE A 55 -3.48 15.76 10.13
CA ILE A 55 -4.16 16.92 10.70
C ILE A 55 -3.22 18.12 10.72
N LYS A 56 -2.02 17.96 11.27
CA LYS A 56 -1.02 19.02 11.39
C LYS A 56 -0.71 19.66 10.04
N ILE A 57 -0.36 18.86 9.02
CA ILE A 57 -0.02 19.36 7.69
C ILE A 57 -1.19 20.14 7.08
N ASN A 58 -2.43 19.63 7.20
CA ASN A 58 -3.60 20.28 6.63
C ASN A 58 -3.99 21.55 7.41
N VAL A 59 -3.85 21.56 8.74
CA VAL A 59 -4.08 22.75 9.58
C VAL A 59 -3.04 23.83 9.26
N ASP A 60 -1.76 23.47 9.19
CA ASP A 60 -0.68 24.41 8.81
C ASP A 60 -0.94 25.00 7.43
N LYS A 61 -1.41 24.18 6.48
CA LYS A 61 -1.80 24.60 5.12
C LYS A 61 -2.96 25.62 5.14
N ILE A 62 -3.95 25.42 6.01
CA ILE A 62 -5.09 26.34 6.19
C ILE A 62 -4.65 27.65 6.83
N GLN A 63 -3.87 27.60 7.92
CA GLN A 63 -3.38 28.78 8.63
C GLN A 63 -2.52 29.67 7.72
N ARG A 64 -1.65 29.06 6.93
CA ARG A 64 -0.75 29.76 6.00
C ARG A 64 -1.41 30.10 4.66
N ARG A 65 -2.69 29.75 4.45
CA ARG A 65 -3.46 29.98 3.22
C ARG A 65 -2.70 29.56 1.96
N LEU A 66 -2.01 28.42 2.02
CA LEU A 66 -1.27 27.89 0.88
C LEU A 66 -2.23 27.50 -0.25
N ARG A 67 -1.69 27.27 -1.44
CA ARG A 67 -2.47 26.82 -2.60
C ARG A 67 -3.35 25.61 -2.23
N ASP A 68 -4.60 25.62 -2.64
CA ASP A 68 -5.56 24.51 -2.42
C ASP A 68 -5.90 24.25 -0.93
N TRP A 69 -5.85 25.27 -0.07
CA TRP A 69 -6.17 25.16 1.37
C TRP A 69 -7.66 24.85 1.64
N GLN A 70 -8.57 25.23 0.73
CA GLN A 70 -10.00 24.96 0.88
C GLN A 70 -10.28 23.45 0.95
N TYR A 71 -9.58 22.67 0.12
CA TYR A 71 -9.71 21.21 0.10
C TYR A 71 -9.19 20.56 1.38
N SER A 72 -8.24 21.19 2.07
CA SER A 72 -7.78 20.73 3.39
C SER A 72 -8.85 20.85 4.47
N ILE A 73 -9.73 21.86 4.40
CA ILE A 73 -10.89 21.95 5.33
C ILE A 73 -11.84 20.79 5.09
N ILE A 74 -12.15 20.53 3.82
CA ILE A 74 -13.04 19.43 3.42
C ILE A 74 -12.46 18.11 3.94
N LEU A 75 -11.17 17.85 3.70
CA LEU A 75 -10.49 16.65 4.19
C LEU A 75 -10.60 16.50 5.71
N LEU A 76 -10.30 17.55 6.47
CA LEU A 76 -10.35 17.50 7.94
C LEU A 76 -11.76 17.28 8.48
N PHE A 77 -12.77 17.88 7.83
CA PHE A 77 -14.17 17.66 8.17
C PHE A 77 -14.56 16.18 8.00
N PHE A 78 -14.31 15.61 6.82
CA PHE A 78 -14.66 14.20 6.56
C PHE A 78 -13.83 13.23 7.40
N LEU A 79 -12.56 13.54 7.67
CA LEU A 79 -11.74 12.78 8.62
C LEU A 79 -12.40 12.76 10.01
N GLY A 80 -12.84 13.92 10.52
CA GLY A 80 -13.53 14.02 11.80
C GLY A 80 -14.84 13.24 11.84
N VAL A 81 -15.65 13.36 10.79
CA VAL A 81 -16.93 12.62 10.66
C VAL A 81 -16.70 11.11 10.66
N MET A 82 -15.74 10.62 9.86
CA MET A 82 -15.44 9.19 9.75
C MET A 82 -14.86 8.62 11.04
N LEU A 83 -13.96 9.36 11.71
CA LEU A 83 -13.43 8.97 13.01
C LEU A 83 -14.53 8.95 14.06
N GLY A 84 -15.34 10.01 14.15
CA GLY A 84 -16.45 10.08 15.11
C GLY A 84 -17.47 8.96 14.91
N ALA A 85 -17.89 8.72 13.67
CA ALA A 85 -18.82 7.63 13.34
C ALA A 85 -18.22 6.26 13.67
N GLY A 86 -16.93 6.05 13.37
CA GLY A 86 -16.23 4.80 13.66
C GLY A 86 -16.04 4.53 15.16
N PHE A 87 -15.70 5.55 15.95
CA PHE A 87 -15.50 5.39 17.41
C PHE A 87 -16.81 5.25 18.19
N ILE A 88 -17.86 5.99 17.81
CA ILE A 88 -19.14 5.97 18.53
C ILE A 88 -20.01 4.80 18.09
N GLY A 89 -20.11 4.58 16.78
CA GLY A 89 -21.04 3.60 16.20
C GLY A 89 -20.40 2.31 15.71
N GLY A 90 -19.07 2.23 15.67
CA GLY A 90 -18.36 1.12 15.04
C GLY A 90 -18.41 1.16 13.51
N ARG A 91 -17.72 0.20 12.88
CA ARG A 91 -17.62 0.07 11.41
C ARG A 91 -18.95 -0.24 10.74
N ASP A 92 -19.87 -0.89 11.46
CA ASP A 92 -21.17 -1.27 10.93
C ASP A 92 -22.25 -0.20 11.18
N SER A 93 -21.87 0.96 11.71
CA SER A 93 -22.83 2.05 11.89
C SER A 93 -23.32 2.58 10.54
N LYS A 94 -24.62 2.85 10.48
CA LYS A 94 -25.26 3.43 9.27
C LYS A 94 -24.58 4.71 8.82
N ILE A 95 -24.14 5.54 9.77
CA ILE A 95 -23.46 6.81 9.49
C ILE A 95 -22.09 6.55 8.86
N PHE A 96 -21.29 5.64 9.44
CA PHE A 96 -19.99 5.28 8.89
C PHE A 96 -20.11 4.70 7.47
N LEU A 97 -21.01 3.73 7.28
CA LEU A 97 -21.24 3.09 5.98
C LEU A 97 -21.76 4.10 4.94
N TYR A 98 -22.67 5.00 5.32
CA TYR A 98 -23.18 6.02 4.42
C TYR A 98 -22.06 6.92 3.88
N PHE A 99 -21.20 7.46 4.75
CA PHE A 99 -20.08 8.30 4.31
C PHE A 99 -19.02 7.49 3.57
N PHE A 100 -18.77 6.25 3.98
CA PHE A 100 -17.84 5.36 3.29
C PHE A 100 -18.29 5.09 1.84
N GLU A 101 -19.52 4.64 1.64
CA GLU A 101 -20.05 4.23 0.33
C GLU A 101 -20.37 5.41 -0.58
N ASN A 102 -20.79 6.56 -0.04
CA ASN A 102 -21.20 7.70 -0.86
C ASN A 102 -20.13 8.78 -1.03
N PHE A 103 -19.11 8.82 -0.16
CA PHE A 103 -18.00 9.77 -0.30
C PHE A 103 -16.69 9.06 -0.58
N GLN A 104 -16.25 8.17 0.31
CA GLN A 104 -14.90 7.60 0.17
C GLN A 104 -14.77 6.69 -1.07
N VAL A 105 -15.76 5.83 -1.32
CA VAL A 105 -15.73 4.93 -2.48
C VAL A 105 -15.78 5.72 -3.82
N PRO A 106 -16.69 6.67 -4.06
CA PRO A 106 -16.73 7.41 -5.32
C PRO A 106 -15.51 8.31 -5.52
N LEU A 107 -14.99 8.94 -4.46
CA LEU A 107 -13.74 9.73 -4.54
C LEU A 107 -12.54 8.86 -4.87
N GLY A 108 -12.47 7.64 -4.31
CA GLY A 108 -11.47 6.65 -4.72
C GLY A 108 -11.63 6.25 -6.19
N ALA A 109 -12.87 5.99 -6.61
CA ALA A 109 -13.19 5.64 -7.99
C ALA A 109 -12.83 6.74 -8.99
N THR A 110 -13.01 8.02 -8.64
CA THR A 110 -12.61 9.14 -9.52
C THR A 110 -11.08 9.21 -9.66
N MET A 111 -10.32 9.01 -8.58
CA MET A 111 -8.86 8.91 -8.66
C MET A 111 -8.43 7.74 -9.55
N PHE A 112 -9.02 6.55 -9.37
CA PHE A 112 -8.70 5.39 -10.22
C PHE A 112 -9.13 5.60 -11.67
N SER A 113 -10.26 6.27 -11.92
CA SER A 113 -10.73 6.58 -13.27
C SER A 113 -9.78 7.57 -13.97
N LEU A 114 -9.35 8.63 -13.29
CA LEU A 114 -8.35 9.56 -13.82
C LEU A 114 -7.02 8.86 -14.09
N LEU A 115 -6.54 8.03 -13.15
CA LEU A 115 -5.33 7.22 -13.36
C LEU A 115 -5.47 6.30 -14.57
N ALA A 116 -6.60 5.58 -14.70
CA ALA A 116 -6.86 4.72 -15.85
C ALA A 116 -6.87 5.51 -17.16
N PHE A 117 -7.53 6.67 -17.19
CA PHE A 117 -7.55 7.55 -18.36
C PHE A 117 -6.14 8.06 -18.73
N PHE A 118 -5.36 8.56 -17.76
CA PHE A 118 -4.01 9.05 -18.01
C PHE A 118 -3.05 7.94 -18.41
N VAL A 119 -3.13 6.77 -17.78
CA VAL A 119 -2.36 5.59 -18.17
C VAL A 119 -2.74 5.18 -19.58
N ALA A 120 -4.03 5.04 -19.90
CA ALA A 120 -4.49 4.70 -21.25
C ALA A 120 -4.05 5.73 -22.29
N SER A 121 -4.11 7.03 -22.00
CA SER A 121 -3.67 8.10 -22.90
C SER A 121 -2.15 8.13 -23.08
N ALA A 122 -1.38 7.97 -22.01
CA ALA A 122 0.08 7.87 -22.06
C ALA A 122 0.51 6.60 -22.81
N SER A 123 -0.13 5.48 -22.50
CA SER A 123 0.01 4.21 -23.19
C SER A 123 -0.32 4.35 -24.67
N PHE A 124 -1.45 4.93 -25.07
CA PHE A 124 -1.79 5.09 -26.48
C PHE A 124 -0.77 5.95 -27.24
N ARG A 125 -0.26 7.03 -26.62
CA ARG A 125 0.82 7.85 -27.19
C ARG A 125 2.17 7.11 -27.24
N ALA A 126 2.44 6.22 -26.29
CA ALA A 126 3.66 5.42 -26.21
C ALA A 126 3.61 4.13 -27.04
N PHE A 127 2.41 3.54 -27.22
CA PHE A 127 2.08 2.34 -28.01
C PHE A 127 2.05 2.69 -29.50
N ARG A 128 3.19 3.13 -30.03
CA ARG A 128 3.56 2.66 -31.37
C ARG A 128 4.19 1.28 -31.15
N ALA A 129 3.79 0.29 -31.94
CA ALA A 129 4.41 -1.05 -31.99
C ALA A 129 5.88 -0.91 -32.44
N LYS A 130 6.72 -0.39 -31.54
CA LYS A 130 8.13 -0.05 -31.79
C LYS A 130 9.04 -1.24 -31.52
N THR A 131 8.59 -2.18 -30.69
CA THR A 131 9.33 -3.40 -30.34
C THR A 131 8.38 -4.61 -30.33
N PRO A 132 8.89 -5.82 -30.59
CA PRO A 132 8.09 -7.03 -30.56
C PRO A 132 7.42 -7.29 -29.19
N GLU A 133 8.06 -6.89 -28.09
CA GLU A 133 7.51 -7.01 -26.73
C GLU A 133 6.30 -6.10 -26.54
N ALA A 134 6.38 -4.84 -27.00
CA ALA A 134 5.27 -3.90 -26.92
C ALA A 134 4.06 -4.36 -27.74
N THR A 135 4.30 -4.98 -28.90
CA THR A 135 3.25 -5.58 -29.73
C THR A 135 2.58 -6.76 -29.03
N LEU A 136 3.36 -7.65 -28.40
CA LEU A 136 2.83 -8.78 -27.64
C LEU A 136 1.95 -8.33 -26.47
N LEU A 137 2.39 -7.30 -25.73
CA LEU A 137 1.59 -6.69 -24.66
C LEU A 137 0.30 -6.04 -25.18
N LEU A 138 0.37 -5.38 -26.34
CA LEU A 138 -0.80 -4.77 -26.97
C LEU A 138 -1.86 -5.82 -27.36
N ILE A 139 -1.43 -6.93 -27.98
CA ILE A 139 -2.32 -8.04 -28.36
C ILE A 139 -2.95 -8.65 -27.11
N ALA A 140 -2.16 -8.92 -26.08
CA ALA A 140 -2.66 -9.46 -24.81
C ALA A 140 -3.69 -8.52 -24.16
N ALA A 141 -3.45 -7.21 -24.16
CA ALA A 141 -4.37 -6.22 -23.60
C ALA A 141 -5.71 -6.18 -24.34
N VAL A 142 -5.70 -6.24 -25.68
CA VAL A 142 -6.92 -6.28 -26.50
C VAL A 142 -7.73 -7.54 -26.21
N ILE A 143 -7.07 -8.71 -26.15
CA ILE A 143 -7.73 -9.99 -25.84
C ILE A 143 -8.40 -9.92 -24.45
N VAL A 144 -7.67 -9.45 -23.44
CA VAL A 144 -8.22 -9.34 -22.08
C VAL A 144 -9.38 -8.34 -22.01
N MET A 145 -9.29 -7.20 -22.69
CA MET A 145 -10.36 -6.19 -22.70
C MET A 145 -11.65 -6.74 -23.31
N ILE A 146 -11.57 -7.50 -24.41
CA ILE A 146 -12.74 -8.11 -25.05
C ILE A 146 -13.37 -9.17 -24.14
N GLY A 147 -12.57 -10.02 -23.48
CA GLY A 147 -13.11 -11.11 -22.67
C GLY A 147 -13.63 -10.70 -21.29
N ARG A 148 -13.33 -9.48 -20.82
CA ARG A 148 -13.91 -8.91 -19.60
C ARG A 148 -15.30 -8.27 -19.82
N ILE A 149 -15.72 -8.08 -21.07
CA ILE A 149 -17.03 -7.55 -21.44
C ILE A 149 -17.91 -8.74 -21.88
N PRO A 150 -19.24 -8.74 -21.65
CA PRO A 150 -20.14 -9.84 -22.06
C PRO A 150 -20.06 -10.23 -23.55
N ILE A 151 -19.53 -9.34 -24.40
CA ILE A 151 -19.31 -9.55 -25.84
C ILE A 151 -18.34 -10.70 -26.10
N GLY A 152 -17.30 -10.89 -25.28
CA GLY A 152 -16.32 -11.95 -25.48
C GLY A 152 -16.93 -13.37 -25.48
N TYR A 153 -17.89 -13.60 -24.58
CA TYR A 153 -18.64 -14.86 -24.51
C TYR A 153 -19.49 -15.09 -25.77
N LEU A 154 -20.12 -14.04 -26.29
CA LEU A 154 -20.97 -14.11 -27.50
C LEU A 154 -20.17 -14.46 -28.77
N ILE A 155 -18.90 -14.07 -28.84
CA ILE A 155 -18.01 -14.39 -29.97
C ILE A 155 -17.56 -15.86 -29.87
N TRP A 156 -17.15 -16.29 -28.68
CA TRP A 156 -16.70 -17.66 -28.45
C TRP A 156 -16.88 -18.04 -26.97
N ASN A 157 -17.62 -19.11 -26.73
CA ASN A 157 -18.00 -19.54 -25.36
C ASN A 157 -16.79 -19.80 -24.44
N LYS A 158 -15.61 -20.17 -24.98
CA LYS A 158 -14.37 -20.41 -24.21
C LYS A 158 -13.41 -19.22 -24.19
N PHE A 159 -13.80 -18.08 -24.77
CA PHE A 159 -13.01 -16.86 -24.73
C PHE A 159 -12.73 -16.38 -23.28
N PRO A 160 -13.69 -16.45 -22.34
CA PRO A 160 -13.41 -16.13 -20.94
C PRO A 160 -12.32 -17.01 -20.30
N ASP A 161 -12.28 -18.31 -20.62
CA ASP A 161 -11.26 -19.25 -20.10
C ASP A 161 -9.85 -18.84 -20.54
N LEU A 162 -9.69 -18.37 -21.79
CA LEU A 162 -8.42 -17.86 -22.30
C LEU A 162 -7.98 -16.60 -21.53
N VAL A 163 -8.90 -15.67 -21.28
CA VAL A 163 -8.62 -14.46 -20.50
C VAL A 163 -8.27 -14.80 -19.06
N GLU A 164 -8.97 -15.76 -18.46
CA GLU A 164 -8.66 -16.26 -17.13
C GLU A 164 -7.26 -16.87 -17.08
N TRP A 165 -6.87 -17.69 -18.06
CA TRP A 165 -5.52 -18.24 -18.15
C TRP A 165 -4.44 -17.14 -18.22
N ILE A 166 -4.64 -16.09 -19.04
CA ILE A 166 -3.74 -14.93 -19.10
C ILE A 166 -3.63 -14.24 -17.73
N MET A 167 -4.74 -14.09 -17.02
CA MET A 167 -4.78 -13.41 -15.73
C MET A 167 -4.14 -14.25 -14.60
N GLN A 168 -4.33 -15.57 -14.62
CA GLN A 168 -3.87 -16.49 -13.61
C GLN A 168 -2.42 -16.93 -13.80
N VAL A 169 -1.92 -17.00 -15.03
CA VAL A 169 -0.56 -17.48 -15.32
C VAL A 169 0.42 -16.31 -15.51
N PRO A 170 0.51 -15.64 -16.68
CA PRO A 170 1.53 -14.62 -16.90
C PRO A 170 1.32 -13.35 -16.05
N ASN A 171 0.09 -12.87 -15.89
CA ASN A 171 -0.17 -11.68 -15.07
C ASN A 171 0.15 -11.94 -13.58
N THR A 172 -0.24 -13.11 -13.05
CA THR A 172 0.09 -13.47 -11.68
C THR A 172 1.59 -13.71 -11.50
N ALA A 173 2.28 -14.30 -12.49
CA ALA A 173 3.74 -14.43 -12.48
C ALA A 173 4.43 -13.06 -12.43
N ALA A 174 4.00 -12.10 -13.26
CA ALA A 174 4.52 -10.73 -13.24
C ALA A 174 4.25 -10.03 -11.90
N LYS A 175 3.02 -10.13 -11.38
CA LYS A 175 2.65 -9.58 -10.07
C LYS A 175 3.52 -10.18 -8.95
N ARG A 176 3.73 -11.49 -8.96
CA ARG A 176 4.63 -12.16 -8.01
C ARG A 176 6.06 -11.67 -8.14
N GLY A 177 6.58 -11.48 -9.36
CA GLY A 177 7.91 -10.90 -9.59
C GLY A 177 8.07 -9.50 -8.98
N ILE A 178 7.06 -8.63 -9.15
CA ILE A 178 7.04 -7.30 -8.53
C ILE A 178 7.01 -7.42 -7.00
N LEU A 179 6.15 -8.29 -6.46
CA LEU A 179 6.05 -8.53 -5.02
C LEU A 179 7.39 -9.03 -4.45
N PHE A 180 8.05 -9.99 -5.09
CA PHE A 180 9.39 -10.43 -4.70
C PHE A 180 10.39 -9.28 -4.71
N GLY A 181 10.33 -8.39 -5.71
CA GLY A 181 11.20 -7.20 -5.75
C GLY A 181 10.95 -6.25 -4.58
N ILE A 182 9.68 -6.02 -4.23
CA ILE A 182 9.29 -5.20 -3.07
C ILE A 182 9.77 -5.85 -1.77
N ASP A 183 9.54 -7.15 -1.60
CA ASP A 183 9.89 -7.90 -0.40
C ASP A 183 11.42 -7.94 -0.21
N LEU A 184 12.19 -8.18 -1.27
CA LEU A 184 13.66 -8.09 -1.24
C LEU A 184 14.13 -6.66 -0.90
N GLY A 185 13.45 -5.64 -1.43
CA GLY A 185 13.69 -4.24 -1.09
C GLY A 185 13.46 -3.96 0.40
N LEU A 186 12.38 -4.49 0.98
CA LEU A 186 12.07 -4.39 2.41
C LEU A 186 13.08 -5.13 3.28
N ILE A 187 13.50 -6.34 2.88
CA ILE A 187 14.55 -7.10 3.58
C ILE A 187 15.88 -6.34 3.54
N SER A 188 16.24 -5.78 2.39
CA SER A 188 17.45 -4.95 2.24
C SER A 188 17.41 -3.74 3.18
N MET A 189 16.28 -3.02 3.21
CA MET A 189 16.05 -1.90 4.14
C MET A 189 16.17 -2.34 5.60
N ALA A 190 15.54 -3.46 5.99
CA ALA A 190 15.62 -4.00 7.33
C ALA A 190 17.06 -4.37 7.72
N LEU A 191 17.83 -4.99 6.82
CA LEU A 191 19.25 -5.29 7.05
C LEU A 191 20.08 -4.02 7.22
N ARG A 192 19.86 -2.98 6.40
CA ARG A 192 20.55 -1.68 6.57
C ARG A 192 20.26 -1.05 7.93
N VAL A 193 19.02 -1.16 8.41
CA VAL A 193 18.62 -0.70 9.75
C VAL A 193 19.29 -1.53 10.85
N LEU A 194 19.30 -2.86 10.73
CA LEU A 194 19.92 -3.77 11.70
C LEU A 194 21.43 -3.58 11.81
N LEU A 195 22.11 -3.46 10.67
CA LEU A 195 23.55 -3.21 10.61
C LEU A 195 23.92 -1.76 10.97
N GLY A 196 22.91 -0.89 11.15
CA GLY A 196 23.14 0.52 11.50
C GLY A 196 23.73 1.35 10.38
N ILE A 197 23.60 0.90 9.14
CA ILE A 197 23.93 1.70 7.95
C ILE A 197 22.89 2.82 7.82
N GLU A 198 21.63 2.50 8.09
CA GLU A 198 20.52 3.45 8.06
C GLU A 198 20.08 3.81 9.48
N ARG A 199 20.33 5.06 9.89
CA ARG A 199 20.11 5.56 11.27
C ARG A 199 19.06 6.67 11.36
N SER A 200 18.24 6.83 10.32
CA SER A 200 17.20 7.86 10.22
C SER A 200 16.22 7.83 11.40
N TYR A 201 15.98 6.65 12.00
CA TYR A 201 15.13 6.47 13.17
C TYR A 201 15.76 6.93 14.50
N MET A 202 17.08 7.13 14.57
CA MET A 202 17.78 7.55 15.79
C MET A 202 17.84 9.07 15.97
N GLY A 203 17.14 9.84 15.14
CA GLY A 203 17.11 11.30 15.22
C GLY A 203 18.44 11.99 14.88
N GLY A 204 19.36 11.28 14.23
CA GLY A 204 20.66 11.80 13.82
C GLY A 204 20.57 12.59 12.52
N GLY A 205 20.32 13.89 12.65
CA GLY A 205 20.65 14.85 11.61
C GLY A 205 22.16 14.85 11.35
N GLU A 206 22.51 14.97 10.07
CA GLU A 206 23.77 15.47 9.52
C GLU A 206 24.99 15.44 10.45
N ARG A 207 25.91 14.52 10.17
CA ARG A 207 27.32 14.84 9.95
C ARG A 207 27.86 13.99 8.82
#